data_AF-A0A922S7P2-F1
#
_entry.id   AF-A0A922S7P2-F1
#
_cell.length_a   1.000
_cell.length_b   1.000
_cell.length_c   1.000
_cell.angle_alpha   90.00
_cell.angle_beta   90.00
_cell.angle_gamma   90.00
#
_symmetry.space_group_name_H-M   'P 1'
#
loop_
_entity.id
_entity.type
_entity.pdbx_description
1 polymer ?
#
loop_
_entity_poly.entity_id
_entity_poly.type
_entity_poly.pdbx_seq_one_letter_code
_entity_poly.pdbx_strand_id
1 'polypeptide(L)'
;MSEEEIVDIEQELSDLLIKVQPNLQDVIKRSFTNVALQQTKNGEHIKPDSLGDTSYFAKNTQVNLFRLELVKVPTFHMQALSLDLKSMSLTLRCSLGEVNVKGLYSAFNENLYNLIPVMAEGHVV
;
A
#
# COMPACT_ATOMS: atom_id res chain seq x y z
N MET A 1 44.48 -26.14 -21.88
CA MET A 1 43.73 -25.84 -20.66
C MET A 1 42.87 -24.64 -20.99
N SER A 2 41.59 -24.88 -21.31
CA SER A 2 40.64 -23.82 -21.64
C SER A 2 40.26 -23.12 -20.33
N GLU A 3 40.48 -21.82 -20.29
CA GLU A 3 40.05 -20.92 -19.22
C GLU A 3 38.58 -21.20 -18.91
N GLU A 4 38.28 -21.51 -17.64
CA GLU A 4 36.89 -21.60 -17.17
C GLU A 4 36.26 -20.22 -17.41
N GLU A 5 35.45 -20.10 -18.45
CA GLU A 5 34.55 -18.95 -18.62
C GLU A 5 33.72 -18.86 -17.35
N ILE A 6 34.01 -17.86 -16.53
CA ILE A 6 33.19 -17.52 -15.38
C ILE A 6 31.89 -17.00 -15.97
N VAL A 7 30.92 -17.89 -16.17
CA VAL A 7 29.60 -17.56 -16.66
C VAL A 7 28.91 -16.71 -15.60
N ASP A 8 28.78 -15.41 -15.88
CA ASP A 8 27.98 -14.51 -15.08
C ASP A 8 26.50 -14.73 -15.40
N ILE A 9 25.90 -15.68 -14.66
CA ILE A 9 24.49 -16.07 -14.78
C ILE A 9 23.56 -14.85 -14.65
N GLU A 10 23.94 -13.81 -13.90
CA GLU A 10 23.13 -12.60 -13.73
C GLU A 10 23.08 -11.79 -15.03
N GLN A 11 24.21 -11.67 -15.70
CA GLN A 11 24.30 -10.96 -16.96
C GLN A 11 23.59 -11.71 -18.07
N GLU A 12 23.75 -13.03 -18.17
CA GLU A 12 22.98 -13.85 -19.14
C GLU A 12 21.47 -13.77 -18.89
N LEU A 13 21.02 -13.80 -17.63
CA LEU A 13 19.60 -13.68 -17.31
C LEU A 13 19.07 -12.28 -17.63
N SER A 14 19.82 -11.23 -17.31
CA SER A 14 19.49 -9.85 -17.66
C SER A 14 19.38 -9.67 -19.18
N ASP A 15 20.37 -10.18 -19.91
CA ASP A 15 20.41 -10.11 -21.38
C ASP A 15 19.27 -10.91 -22.02
N LEU A 16 18.96 -12.10 -21.47
CA LEU A 16 17.82 -12.89 -21.89
C LEU A 16 16.50 -12.13 -21.64
N LEU A 17 16.34 -11.50 -20.48
CA LEU A 17 15.13 -10.75 -20.14
C LEU A 17 14.98 -9.49 -20.99
N ILE A 18 16.06 -8.79 -21.29
CA ILE A 18 16.07 -7.65 -22.23
C ILE A 18 15.67 -8.13 -23.63
N LYS A 19 16.16 -9.30 -24.05
CA LYS A 19 15.86 -9.89 -25.36
C LYS A 19 14.41 -10.36 -25.46
N VAL A 20 13.86 -10.95 -24.39
CA VAL A 20 12.48 -11.43 -24.33
C VAL A 20 11.49 -10.27 -24.21
N GLN A 21 11.75 -9.32 -23.31
CA GLN A 21 10.90 -8.17 -23.07
C GLN A 21 11.74 -6.91 -22.86
N PRO A 22 12.02 -6.15 -23.95
CA PRO A 22 12.68 -4.87 -23.80
C PRO A 22 11.81 -3.93 -22.97
N ASN A 23 12.45 -3.14 -22.10
CA ASN A 23 11.79 -2.23 -21.16
C ASN A 23 10.76 -2.92 -20.25
N LEU A 24 11.07 -4.14 -19.77
CA LEU A 24 10.22 -4.92 -18.86
C LEU A 24 9.64 -4.08 -17.70
N GLN A 25 10.44 -3.23 -17.08
CA GLN A 25 9.98 -2.39 -15.96
C GLN A 25 8.88 -1.40 -16.39
N ASP A 26 9.00 -0.77 -17.55
CA ASP A 26 7.97 0.13 -18.09
C ASP A 26 6.69 -0.63 -18.43
N VAL A 27 6.83 -1.85 -18.95
CA VAL A 27 5.69 -2.72 -19.26
C VAL A 27 4.94 -3.07 -17.99
N ILE A 28 5.65 -3.49 -16.94
CA ILE A 28 5.03 -3.78 -15.64
C ILE A 28 4.37 -2.52 -15.07
N LYS A 29 5.06 -1.36 -15.10
CA LYS A 29 4.50 -0.08 -14.62
C LYS A 29 3.20 0.29 -15.36
N ARG A 30 3.17 0.14 -16.70
CA ARG A 30 1.97 0.40 -17.51
C ARG A 30 0.85 -0.59 -17.18
N SER A 31 1.16 -1.86 -16.98
CA SER A 31 0.17 -2.88 -16.60
C SER A 31 -0.51 -2.54 -15.28
N PHE A 32 0.25 -2.19 -14.22
CA PHE A 32 -0.33 -1.73 -12.95
C PHE A 32 -1.20 -0.49 -13.12
N THR A 33 -0.73 0.48 -13.91
CA THR A 33 -1.49 1.71 -14.18
C THR A 33 -2.81 1.42 -14.89
N ASN A 34 -2.80 0.55 -15.89
CA ASN A 34 -3.99 0.21 -16.67
C ASN A 34 -5.03 -0.52 -15.84
N VAL A 35 -4.62 -1.46 -14.98
CA VAL A 35 -5.55 -2.17 -14.08
C VAL A 35 -6.21 -1.19 -13.09
N ALA A 36 -5.42 -0.29 -12.49
CA ALA A 36 -5.96 0.73 -11.59
C ALA A 36 -6.98 1.67 -12.29
N LEU A 37 -6.70 2.05 -13.54
CA LEU A 37 -7.63 2.85 -14.35
C LEU A 37 -8.89 2.08 -14.77
N GLN A 38 -8.81 0.77 -14.97
CA GLN A 38 -9.98 -0.06 -15.30
C GLN A 38 -10.90 -0.23 -14.09
N GLN A 39 -10.34 -0.51 -12.90
CA GLN A 39 -11.11 -0.64 -11.67
C GLN A 39 -11.87 0.65 -11.33
N THR A 40 -11.27 1.81 -11.58
CA THR A 40 -11.93 3.10 -11.36
C THR A 40 -13.01 3.43 -12.39
N LYS A 41 -12.86 3.00 -13.66
CA LYS A 41 -13.82 3.27 -14.74
C LYS A 41 -15.03 2.35 -14.75
N ASN A 42 -14.89 1.10 -14.32
CA ASN A 42 -15.96 0.11 -14.41
C ASN A 42 -17.09 0.33 -13.39
N GLY A 43 -16.97 1.32 -12.49
CA GLY A 43 -18.04 1.65 -11.54
C GLY A 43 -18.40 0.52 -10.58
N GLU A 44 -17.58 -0.55 -10.50
CA GLU A 44 -17.85 -1.73 -9.68
C GLU A 44 -17.75 -1.47 -8.17
N HIS A 45 -17.32 -0.28 -7.75
CA HIS A 45 -17.26 0.09 -6.34
C HIS A 45 -18.55 0.78 -5.89
N ILE A 46 -19.59 -0.04 -5.67
CA ILE A 46 -20.83 0.39 -5.00
C ILE A 46 -20.65 0.41 -3.46
N LYS A 47 -19.65 -0.32 -2.94
CA LYS A 47 -19.39 -0.44 -1.49
C LYS A 47 -18.07 0.23 -1.08
N PRO A 48 -18.05 1.03 -0.01
CA PRO A 48 -16.82 1.56 0.58
C PRO A 48 -15.86 0.43 0.97
N ASP A 49 -14.57 0.64 0.75
CA ASP A 49 -13.54 -0.30 1.21
C ASP A 49 -13.45 -0.24 2.74
N SER A 50 -13.76 -1.36 3.38
CA SER A 50 -13.65 -1.51 4.83
C SER A 50 -12.19 -1.61 5.24
N LEU A 51 -11.80 -0.84 6.25
CA LEU A 51 -10.51 -0.90 6.89
C LEU A 51 -10.66 -1.66 8.22
N GLY A 52 -9.60 -2.37 8.61
CA GLY A 52 -9.59 -3.10 9.87
C GLY A 52 -9.69 -2.16 11.07
N ASP A 53 -10.46 -2.57 12.08
CA ASP A 53 -10.47 -1.90 13.38
C ASP A 53 -9.05 -1.87 13.96
N THR A 54 -8.69 -0.75 14.58
CA THR A 54 -7.33 -0.55 15.08
C THR A 54 -7.32 0.26 16.37
N SER A 55 -6.27 0.08 17.14
CA SER A 55 -6.06 0.76 18.41
C SER A 55 -4.68 1.38 18.42
N TYR A 56 -4.63 2.64 18.84
CA TYR A 56 -3.40 3.36 19.06
C TYR A 56 -3.28 3.72 20.53
N PHE A 57 -2.13 3.40 21.12
CA PHE A 57 -1.81 3.72 22.50
C PHE A 57 -0.59 4.63 22.53
N ALA A 58 -0.74 5.80 23.14
CA ALA A 58 0.34 6.74 23.34
C ALA A 58 0.32 7.34 24.74
N LYS A 59 1.42 7.13 25.47
CA LYS A 59 1.59 7.53 26.87
C LYS A 59 0.50 6.89 27.73
N ASN A 60 -0.52 7.64 28.10
CA ASN A 60 -1.65 7.17 28.92
C ASN A 60 -2.97 7.33 28.17
N THR A 61 -2.95 7.59 26.87
CA THR A 61 -4.14 7.78 26.05
C THR A 61 -4.29 6.60 25.10
N GLN A 62 -5.44 5.94 25.18
CA GLN A 62 -5.86 4.93 24.22
C GLN A 62 -6.89 5.54 23.28
N VAL A 63 -6.69 5.35 21.98
CA VAL A 63 -7.64 5.70 20.92
C VAL A 63 -7.95 4.42 20.15
N ASN A 64 -9.21 4.04 20.15
CA ASN A 64 -9.72 2.92 19.38
C ASN A 64 -10.52 3.45 18.19
N LEU A 65 -10.31 2.86 17.03
CA LEU A 65 -10.97 3.20 15.78
C LEU A 65 -11.72 1.97 15.27
N PHE A 66 -13.01 2.13 14.98
CA PHE A 66 -13.90 1.05 14.62
C PHE A 66 -14.70 1.36 13.36
N ARG A 67 -15.09 0.31 12.62
CA ARG A 67 -15.95 0.41 11.43
C ARG A 67 -15.39 1.44 10.44
N LEU A 68 -14.08 1.40 10.26
CA LEU A 68 -13.37 2.33 9.41
C LEU A 68 -13.66 2.00 7.94
N GLU A 69 -13.95 3.01 7.14
CA GLU A 69 -14.24 2.86 5.71
C GLU A 69 -13.58 3.99 4.93
N LEU A 70 -13.04 3.68 3.76
CA LEU A 70 -12.62 4.70 2.80
C LEU A 70 -13.85 5.37 2.20
N VAL A 71 -13.93 6.70 2.33
CA VAL A 71 -15.04 7.50 1.78
C VAL A 71 -15.10 7.39 0.25
N LYS A 72 -13.92 7.29 -0.37
CA LYS A 72 -13.73 7.07 -1.80
C LYS A 72 -12.50 6.20 -2.02
N VAL A 73 -12.48 5.45 -3.12
CA VAL A 73 -11.29 4.71 -3.54
C VAL A 73 -10.16 5.72 -3.81
N PRO A 74 -8.97 5.54 -3.22
CA PRO A 74 -7.83 6.43 -3.45
C PRO A 74 -7.46 6.46 -4.94
N THR A 75 -7.09 7.64 -5.43
CA THR A 75 -6.50 7.75 -6.77
C THR A 75 -5.06 7.29 -6.71
N PHE A 76 -4.79 6.06 -7.14
CA PHE A 76 -3.45 5.48 -7.19
C PHE A 76 -2.69 5.98 -8.42
N HIS A 77 -1.47 6.46 -8.21
CA HIS A 77 -0.56 6.79 -9.30
C HIS A 77 0.81 6.13 -9.08
N MET A 78 1.23 5.31 -10.05
CA MET A 78 2.53 4.65 -10.03
C MET A 78 3.64 5.63 -10.43
N GLN A 79 4.52 5.95 -9.48
CA GLN A 79 5.63 6.88 -9.69
C GLN A 79 6.85 6.14 -10.25
N ALA A 80 7.29 5.09 -9.56
CA ALA A 80 8.47 4.33 -9.92
C ALA A 80 8.26 2.82 -9.67
N LEU A 81 8.99 2.02 -10.44
CA LEU A 81 9.06 0.58 -10.32
C LEU A 81 10.51 0.18 -10.54
N SER A 82 11.04 -0.64 -9.65
CA SER A 82 12.39 -1.20 -9.77
C SER A 82 12.32 -2.70 -9.55
N LEU A 83 12.88 -3.45 -10.49
CA LEU A 83 13.01 -4.91 -10.41
C LEU A 83 14.47 -5.25 -10.17
N ASP A 84 14.76 -5.95 -9.08
CA ASP A 84 16.07 -6.53 -8.80
C ASP A 84 15.95 -8.06 -8.89
N LEU A 85 16.54 -8.62 -9.94
CA LEU A 85 16.51 -10.03 -10.23
C LEU A 85 17.42 -10.84 -9.31
N LYS A 86 18.49 -10.23 -8.82
CA LYS A 86 19.46 -10.87 -7.91
C LYS A 86 18.80 -11.23 -6.59
N SER A 87 17.99 -10.30 -6.07
CA SER A 87 17.23 -10.50 -4.84
C SER A 87 15.80 -10.99 -5.07
N MET A 88 15.40 -11.20 -6.33
CA MET A 88 14.01 -11.48 -6.73
C MET A 88 13.01 -10.49 -6.11
N SER A 89 13.40 -9.21 -6.03
CA SER A 89 12.59 -8.18 -5.38
C SER A 89 11.99 -7.21 -6.39
N LEU A 90 10.75 -6.82 -6.12
CA LEU A 90 10.03 -5.79 -6.86
C LEU A 90 9.73 -4.64 -5.89
N THR A 91 10.34 -3.49 -6.13
CA THR A 91 10.07 -2.27 -5.37
C THR A 91 9.12 -1.38 -6.15
N LEU A 92 7.99 -1.05 -5.53
CA LEU A 92 6.95 -0.20 -6.11
C LEU A 92 6.87 1.10 -5.30
N ARG A 93 6.88 2.25 -5.99
CA ARG A 93 6.57 3.54 -5.39
C ARG A 93 5.31 4.09 -6.03
N CYS A 94 4.27 4.25 -5.23
CA CYS A 94 3.00 4.84 -5.63
C CYS A 94 2.65 6.02 -4.73
N SER A 95 1.93 6.99 -5.29
CA SER A 95 1.20 7.97 -4.51
C SER A 95 -0.25 7.57 -4.43
N LEU A 96 -0.76 7.46 -3.20
CA LEU A 96 -2.18 7.54 -2.91
C LEU A 96 -2.51 9.02 -2.84
N GLY A 97 -3.41 9.53 -3.68
CA GLY A 97 -3.84 10.94 -3.64
C GLY A 97 -4.55 11.30 -2.32
N GLU A 98 -5.71 11.93 -2.42
CA GLU A 98 -6.50 12.23 -1.22
C GLU A 98 -7.14 10.95 -0.65
N VAL A 99 -6.80 10.62 0.59
CA VAL A 99 -7.33 9.47 1.33
C VAL A 99 -8.20 9.99 2.47
N ASN A 100 -9.51 9.76 2.36
CA ASN A 100 -10.48 10.16 3.37
C ASN A 100 -11.07 8.91 4.03
N VAL A 101 -11.04 8.87 5.36
CA VAL A 101 -11.52 7.74 6.16
C VAL A 101 -12.62 8.23 7.08
N LYS A 102 -13.74 7.52 7.08
CA LYS A 102 -14.83 7.72 8.05
C LYS A 102 -14.93 6.51 8.98
N GLY A 103 -15.48 6.70 10.16
CA GLY A 103 -15.75 5.61 11.08
C GLY A 103 -16.11 6.10 12.48
N LEU A 104 -15.89 5.26 13.47
CA LEU A 104 -16.13 5.57 14.88
C LEU A 104 -14.81 5.63 15.64
N TYR A 105 -14.73 6.51 16.63
CA TYR A 105 -13.63 6.51 17.58
C TYR A 105 -14.14 6.41 19.01
N SER A 106 -13.32 5.81 19.86
CA SER A 106 -13.44 5.85 21.31
C SER A 106 -12.06 6.17 21.89
N ALA A 107 -11.96 7.21 22.70
CA ALA A 107 -10.71 7.68 23.27
C ALA A 107 -10.86 7.93 24.76
N PHE A 108 -9.89 7.46 25.54
CA PHE A 108 -9.81 7.76 26.95
C PHE A 108 -8.36 7.89 27.39
N ASN A 109 -8.14 8.63 28.48
CA ASN A 109 -6.85 8.72 29.12
C ASN A 109 -6.89 7.93 30.42
N GLU A 110 -6.04 6.92 30.59
CA GLU A 110 -6.03 6.02 31.75
C GLU A 110 -5.88 6.77 33.08
N ASN A 111 -4.99 7.76 33.15
CA ASN A 111 -4.81 8.55 34.39
C ASN A 111 -6.07 9.33 34.72
N LEU A 112 -6.67 9.99 33.72
CA LEU A 112 -7.91 10.73 33.93
C LEU A 112 -9.06 9.79 34.28
N TYR A 113 -9.17 8.65 33.58
CA TYR A 113 -10.20 7.64 33.77
C TYR A 113 -10.17 7.05 35.19
N ASN A 114 -8.96 6.81 35.73
CA ASN A 114 -8.78 6.34 37.11
C ASN A 114 -9.22 7.37 38.16
N LEU A 115 -9.20 8.67 37.84
CA LEU A 115 -9.66 9.74 38.72
C LEU A 115 -11.15 10.03 38.53
N ILE A 116 -11.60 10.04 37.28
CA ILE A 116 -12.96 10.31 36.84
C ILE A 116 -13.19 9.43 35.60
N PRO A 117 -14.05 8.40 35.65
CA PRO A 117 -14.23 7.47 34.53
C PRO A 117 -14.97 8.15 33.35
N VAL A 118 -14.21 8.88 32.55
CA VAL A 118 -14.68 9.61 31.36
C VAL A 118 -14.00 9.08 30.11
N MET A 119 -14.81 8.93 29.05
CA MET A 119 -14.36 8.54 27.71
C MET A 119 -15.04 9.44 26.68
N ALA A 120 -14.34 9.71 25.59
CA ALA A 120 -14.87 10.43 24.44
C ALA A 120 -15.18 9.42 23.34
N GLU A 121 -16.42 9.42 22.85
CA GLU A 121 -16.83 8.61 21.71
C GLU A 121 -17.44 9.50 20.64
N GLY A 122 -17.23 9.13 19.38
CA GLY A 122 -17.77 9.90 18.29
C GLY A 122 -17.46 9.33 16.92
N HIS A 123 -17.68 10.16 15.91
CA HIS A 123 -17.44 9.82 14.52
C HIS A 123 -16.13 10.46 14.05
N VAL A 124 -15.34 9.70 13.30
CA VAL A 124 -14.28 10.22 12.44
C VAL A 124 -14.92 10.51 11.09
N VAL A 125 -14.75 11.73 10.58
CA VAL A 125 -15.37 12.21 9.34
C VAL A 125 -14.31 12.77 8.41
#